data_AF-A0AAJ5Z8T3-F1
#
_entry.id   AF-A0AAJ5Z8T3-F1
#
_cell.length_a   1.000
_cell.length_b   1.000
_cell.length_c   1.000
_cell.angle_alpha   90.00
_cell.angle_beta   90.00
_cell.angle_gamma   90.00
#
_symmetry.space_group_name_H-M   'P 1'
#
loop_
_entity.id
_entity.type
_entity.pdbx_description
1 polymer ?
#
loop_
_entity_poly.entity_id
_entity_poly.type
_entity_poly.pdbx_seq_one_letter_code
_entity_poly.pdbx_strand_id
1 'polypeptide(L)'
;MLLAKLDEIMVLNTPARVVRFEGKLHRVSGSHANIKVTRIFQVNQHAAPTATYSLIERPDYALSLWLPAVNEPRDPLPVWLNGYTKTHPKAGILVVNYSAFASHIFSDKRPAKIDTITWLLNILSVESDCLSWMYHPSDARVLTELQQQSDEQKRLEAIARAKERDLVLARLKRHAELDELQRKRHGEILQQAQQRIDTFPATRRESVRPHSPLKQSSLLFCAYCYQQAAELSPEGYCYRDACMRKRLRNTTSAPTRPTTVGELRRLFKQDAPPVPKTILNEFGEMLCPYCEMPMYKPAGSWWCEVCGHTFKAKPDDDPMI
;
A
#
# COMPACT_ATOMS: atom_id res chain seq x y z
N MET A 1 41.37 -5.78 26.21
CA MET A 1 40.08 -5.13 26.49
C MET A 1 39.51 -4.59 25.19
N LEU A 2 38.31 -4.99 24.77
CA LEU A 2 37.70 -4.65 23.46
C LEU A 2 37.78 -3.15 23.11
N LEU A 3 37.54 -2.27 24.08
CA LEU A 3 37.56 -0.81 23.90
C LEU A 3 38.91 -0.24 23.47
N ALA A 4 40.01 -0.90 23.83
CA ALA A 4 41.37 -0.49 23.45
C ALA A 4 41.69 -0.87 21.99
N LYS A 5 41.02 -1.90 21.45
CA LYS A 5 41.19 -2.31 20.05
C LYS A 5 40.26 -1.56 19.09
N LEU A 6 39.34 -0.74 19.59
CA LEU A 6 38.49 0.10 18.72
C LEU A 6 39.32 1.13 17.92
N ASP A 7 40.51 1.49 18.39
CA ASP A 7 41.48 2.30 17.63
C ASP A 7 41.99 1.58 16.36
N GLU A 8 41.91 0.24 16.31
CA GLU A 8 42.39 -0.57 15.18
C GLU A 8 41.38 -0.61 14.03
N ILE A 9 40.15 -0.11 14.21
CA ILE A 9 39.15 -0.05 13.15
C ILE A 9 39.50 1.09 12.18
N MET A 10 40.02 0.71 11.01
CA MET A 10 40.37 1.65 9.93
C MET A 10 39.32 1.70 8.81
N VAL A 11 38.41 0.72 8.79
CA VAL A 11 37.38 0.57 7.76
C VAL A 11 36.06 0.23 8.42
N LEU A 12 34.95 0.75 7.92
CA LEU A 12 33.60 0.38 8.32
C LEU A 12 32.72 0.19 7.09
N ASN A 13 31.89 -0.84 7.11
CA ASN A 13 30.81 -1.04 6.18
C ASN A 13 29.50 -0.62 6.84
N THR A 14 28.65 0.11 6.11
CA THR A 14 27.34 0.53 6.61
C THR A 14 26.22 -0.18 5.85
N PRO A 15 25.16 -0.64 6.55
CA PRO A 15 23.98 -1.19 5.89
C PRO A 15 23.22 -0.09 5.15
N ALA A 16 22.26 -0.49 4.30
CA ALA A 16 21.32 0.45 3.71
C ALA A 16 20.38 1.06 4.79
N ARG A 17 19.91 2.30 4.56
CA ARG A 17 18.90 2.95 5.39
C ARG A 17 17.62 3.15 4.61
N VAL A 18 16.51 2.73 5.20
CA VAL A 18 15.15 3.01 4.71
C VAL A 18 14.33 3.67 5.81
N VAL A 19 13.40 4.54 5.42
CA VAL A 19 12.41 5.16 6.32
C VAL A 19 11.01 4.83 5.82
N ARG A 20 10.05 4.74 6.74
CA ARG A 20 8.63 4.52 6.40
C ARG A 20 7.90 5.86 6.40
N PHE A 21 7.26 6.19 5.29
CA PHE A 21 6.45 7.40 5.12
C PHE A 21 5.15 7.04 4.40
N GLU A 22 4.00 7.45 4.94
CA GLU A 22 2.65 7.11 4.41
C GLU A 22 2.47 5.61 4.07
N GLY A 23 3.01 4.73 4.92
CA GLY A 23 2.94 3.27 4.75
C GLY A 23 3.93 2.68 3.73
N LYS A 24 4.64 3.52 2.96
CA LYS A 24 5.63 3.09 1.96
C LYS A 24 7.06 3.21 2.50
N LEU A 25 7.93 2.34 2.00
CA LEU A 25 9.36 2.39 2.32
C LEU A 25 10.09 3.27 1.31
N HIS A 26 10.90 4.19 1.83
CA HIS A 26 11.72 5.09 1.03
C HIS A 26 13.19 4.92 1.42
N ARG A 27 14.05 4.77 0.41
CA ARG A 27 15.50 4.63 0.62
C ARG A 27 16.10 5.98 0.98
N VAL A 28 16.80 6.04 2.10
CA VAL A 28 17.59 7.20 2.54
C VAL A 28 19.02 7.08 2.05
N SER A 29 19.63 5.90 2.20
CA SER A 29 20.98 5.62 1.75
C SER A 29 21.15 4.15 1.36
N GLY A 30 22.13 3.89 0.49
CA GLY A 30 22.53 2.53 0.12
C GLY A 30 23.49 1.90 1.13
N SER A 31 23.73 0.60 0.98
CA SER A 31 24.86 -0.03 1.67
C SER A 31 26.16 0.52 1.09
N HIS A 32 27.13 0.76 1.95
CA HIS A 32 28.43 1.32 1.58
C HIS A 32 29.51 0.45 2.19
N ALA A 33 30.46 0.03 1.36
CA ALA A 33 31.57 -0.81 1.76
C ALA A 33 32.88 -0.01 1.72
N ASN A 34 33.85 -0.45 2.49
CA ASN A 34 35.21 0.06 2.53
C ASN A 34 35.32 1.55 2.92
N ILE A 35 34.43 2.05 3.80
CA ILE A 35 34.52 3.44 4.27
C ILE A 35 35.73 3.54 5.19
N LYS A 36 36.73 4.31 4.76
CA LYS A 36 37.93 4.55 5.57
C LYS A 36 37.63 5.53 6.69
N VAL A 37 38.02 5.17 7.91
CA VAL A 37 37.69 5.92 9.11
C VAL A 37 38.90 6.06 10.04
N THR A 38 38.87 7.11 10.87
CA THR A 38 39.85 7.34 11.93
C THR A 38 39.12 7.63 13.24
N ARG A 39 39.50 6.97 14.33
CA ARG A 39 38.82 7.16 15.62
C ARG A 39 39.05 8.57 16.15
N ILE A 40 37.97 9.17 16.66
CA ILE A 40 38.00 10.43 17.40
C ILE A 40 37.97 10.10 18.88
N PHE A 41 38.94 10.63 19.63
CA PHE A 41 38.97 10.47 21.08
C PHE A 41 37.80 11.24 21.72
N GLN A 42 36.99 10.54 22.51
CA GLN A 42 35.85 11.12 23.21
C GLN A 42 36.23 11.34 24.69
N VAL A 43 36.21 12.60 25.11
CA VAL A 43 36.57 13.00 26.49
C VAL A 43 35.49 12.56 27.50
N ASN A 44 34.22 12.56 27.08
CA ASN A 44 33.10 12.08 27.90
C ASN A 44 32.51 10.81 27.30
N GLN A 45 32.53 9.73 28.08
CA GLN A 45 31.94 8.43 27.71
C GLN A 45 30.52 8.26 28.26
N HIS A 46 30.09 9.14 29.17
CA HIS A 46 28.72 9.17 29.67
C HIS A 46 27.84 9.97 28.71
N ALA A 47 26.70 9.40 28.31
CA ALA A 47 25.77 9.98 27.33
C ALA A 47 26.34 10.16 25.90
N ALA A 48 27.18 9.21 25.47
CA ALA A 48 27.78 9.18 24.14
C ALA A 48 27.78 7.75 23.58
N PRO A 49 27.93 7.58 22.26
CA PRO A 49 28.21 6.27 21.67
C PRO A 49 29.55 5.71 22.16
N THR A 50 29.73 4.40 22.04
CA THR A 50 30.92 3.67 22.54
C THR A 50 32.21 4.07 21.83
N ALA A 51 32.11 4.36 20.53
CA ALA A 51 33.20 4.95 19.75
C ALA A 51 32.65 5.82 18.63
N THR A 52 33.42 6.83 18.25
CA THR A 52 33.12 7.71 17.11
C THR A 52 34.32 7.81 16.20
N TYR A 53 34.09 7.83 14.90
CA TYR A 53 35.10 7.86 13.88
C TYR A 53 34.79 8.95 12.85
N SER A 54 35.78 9.72 12.43
CA SER A 54 35.67 10.61 11.28
C SER A 54 35.89 9.83 9.99
N LEU A 55 35.18 10.22 8.93
CA LEU A 55 35.44 9.65 7.60
C LEU A 55 36.68 10.32 7.00
N ILE A 56 37.60 9.54 6.46
CA ILE A 56 38.82 10.08 5.83
C ILE A 56 38.47 10.91 4.59
N GLU A 57 37.55 10.42 3.76
CA GLU A 57 37.14 11.10 2.52
C GLU A 57 36.22 12.30 2.77
N ARG A 58 35.54 12.32 3.93
CA ARG A 58 34.59 13.37 4.32
C ARG A 58 34.74 13.70 5.81
N PRO A 59 35.78 14.44 6.21
CA PRO A 59 36.09 14.68 7.63
C PRO A 59 34.98 15.38 8.42
N ASP A 60 34.11 16.11 7.73
CA ASP A 60 32.91 16.76 8.27
C ASP A 60 31.85 15.78 8.80
N TYR A 61 31.91 14.52 8.39
CA TYR A 61 30.97 13.46 8.77
C TYR A 61 31.64 12.48 9.71
N ALA A 62 30.81 11.93 10.61
CA ALA A 62 31.25 10.92 11.55
C ALA A 62 30.33 9.70 11.53
N LEU A 63 30.91 8.53 11.82
CA LEU A 63 30.19 7.32 12.15
C LEU A 63 30.48 6.94 13.59
N SER A 64 29.42 6.67 14.33
CA SER A 64 29.51 6.27 15.72
C SER A 64 28.97 4.86 15.89
N LEU A 65 29.68 4.06 16.68
CA LEU A 65 29.28 2.71 17.06
C LEU A 65 28.76 2.74 18.49
N TRP A 66 27.55 2.22 18.69
CA TRP A 66 26.99 1.94 20.00
C TRP A 66 26.97 0.43 20.23
N LEU A 67 27.64 0.00 21.30
CA LEU A 67 27.76 -1.40 21.71
C LEU A 67 26.97 -1.61 23.03
N PRO A 68 25.64 -1.78 22.98
CA PRO A 68 24.84 -2.04 24.18
C PRO A 68 25.16 -3.41 24.80
N ALA A 69 24.70 -3.66 26.02
CA ALA A 69 24.75 -5.03 26.54
C ALA A 69 23.84 -5.95 25.70
N VAL A 70 24.21 -7.22 25.55
CA VAL A 70 23.44 -8.19 24.73
C VAL A 70 21.98 -8.32 25.16
N ASN A 71 21.72 -8.16 26.45
CA ASN A 71 20.37 -8.28 27.05
C ASN A 71 19.65 -6.93 27.17
N GLU A 72 20.25 -5.85 26.71
CA GLU A 72 19.63 -4.53 26.75
C GLU A 72 18.58 -4.45 25.64
N PRO A 73 17.33 -4.08 25.96
CA PRO A 73 16.30 -3.96 24.94
C PRO A 73 16.67 -2.82 23.99
N ARG A 74 16.50 -3.04 22.68
CA ARG A 74 16.77 -2.02 21.66
C ARG A 74 15.79 -0.85 21.73
N ASP A 75 14.59 -1.12 22.22
CA ASP A 75 13.55 -0.15 22.50
C ASP A 75 13.23 -0.15 24.00
N PRO A 76 13.22 1.02 24.66
CA PRO A 76 13.31 2.36 24.07
C PRO A 76 14.74 2.76 23.66
N LEU A 77 14.83 3.67 22.69
CA LEU A 77 16.10 4.27 22.28
C LEU A 77 16.84 4.92 23.47
N PRO A 78 18.18 4.95 23.46
CA PRO A 78 18.95 5.53 24.55
C PRO A 78 18.62 7.00 24.78
N VAL A 79 18.47 7.39 26.05
CA VAL A 79 18.09 8.77 26.45
C VAL A 79 19.07 9.81 25.90
N TRP A 80 20.35 9.45 25.76
CA TRP A 80 21.39 10.35 25.26
C TRP A 80 21.29 10.62 23.75
N LEU A 81 20.61 9.77 22.98
CA LEU A 81 20.60 9.80 21.52
C LEU A 81 20.14 11.14 20.97
N ASN A 82 19.04 11.67 21.50
CA ASN A 82 18.47 12.94 21.04
C ASN A 82 19.36 14.14 21.36
N GLY A 83 20.02 14.14 22.53
CA GLY A 83 20.95 15.22 22.90
C GLY A 83 22.23 15.17 22.05
N TYR A 84 22.75 13.97 21.83
CA TYR A 84 23.96 13.75 21.05
C TYR A 84 23.77 14.11 19.57
N THR A 85 22.68 13.67 18.94
CA THR A 85 22.41 13.96 17.51
C THR A 85 22.11 15.44 17.23
N LYS A 86 21.56 16.17 18.20
CA LYS A 86 21.41 17.64 18.10
C LYS A 86 22.75 18.38 18.10
N THR A 87 23.69 17.91 18.91
CA THR A 87 25.04 18.50 19.01
C THR A 87 25.95 18.03 17.87
N HIS A 88 25.68 16.86 17.30
CA HIS A 88 26.45 16.25 16.21
C HIS A 88 25.55 15.86 15.03
N PRO A 89 24.98 16.84 14.30
CA PRO A 89 23.98 16.58 13.25
C PRO A 89 24.54 15.83 12.02
N LYS A 90 25.86 15.81 11.84
CA LYS A 90 26.55 15.08 10.77
C LYS A 90 27.08 13.69 11.22
N ALA A 91 26.75 13.25 12.44
CA ALA A 91 27.15 11.94 12.96
C ALA A 91 26.03 10.92 12.74
N GLY A 92 26.34 9.86 11.99
CA GLY A 92 25.48 8.68 11.89
C GLY A 92 25.77 7.70 13.02
N ILE A 93 24.74 7.08 13.59
CA ILE A 93 24.89 6.17 14.74
C ILE A 93 24.40 4.78 14.35
N LEU A 94 25.32 3.83 14.49
CA LEU A 94 25.12 2.42 14.21
C LEU A 94 25.09 1.65 15.54
N VAL A 95 24.21 0.67 15.61
CA VAL A 95 24.10 -0.27 16.73
C VAL A 95 24.35 -1.68 16.25
N VAL A 96 25.02 -2.48 17.09
CA VAL A 96 25.32 -3.88 16.79
C VAL A 96 24.05 -4.71 16.75
N ASN A 97 23.95 -5.53 15.70
CA ASN A 97 22.96 -6.56 15.56
C ASN A 97 23.50 -7.89 16.08
N TYR A 98 23.37 -8.14 17.39
CA TYR A 98 23.96 -9.32 18.03
C TYR A 98 23.50 -10.67 17.45
N SER A 99 22.30 -10.77 16.89
CA SER A 99 21.84 -12.01 16.24
C SER A 99 22.59 -12.30 14.95
N ALA A 100 22.73 -11.30 14.06
CA ALA A 100 23.53 -11.43 12.85
C ALA A 100 25.02 -11.64 13.19
N PHE A 101 25.53 -10.86 14.14
CA PHE A 101 26.91 -10.94 14.61
C PHE A 101 27.28 -12.32 15.16
N ALA A 102 26.39 -12.95 15.93
CA ALA A 102 26.59 -14.32 16.43
C ALA A 102 26.74 -15.33 15.28
N SER A 103 25.98 -15.18 14.19
CA SER A 103 26.06 -16.10 13.05
C SER A 103 27.43 -16.08 12.37
N HIS A 104 28.09 -14.93 12.32
CA HIS A 104 29.44 -14.78 11.78
C HIS A 104 30.52 -15.26 12.75
N ILE A 105 30.37 -15.02 14.05
CA ILE A 105 31.32 -15.50 15.08
C ILE A 105 31.42 -17.02 15.07
N PHE A 106 30.28 -17.71 15.04
CA PHE A 106 30.20 -19.16 15.11
C PHE A 106 30.34 -19.83 13.74
N SER A 107 30.68 -19.07 12.70
CA SER A 107 31.00 -19.63 11.40
C SER A 107 32.42 -20.18 11.36
N ASP A 108 32.66 -21.20 10.52
CA ASP A 108 34.00 -21.78 10.30
C ASP A 108 34.95 -20.86 9.52
N LYS A 109 34.57 -19.59 9.30
CA LYS A 109 35.35 -18.60 8.52
C LYS A 109 36.48 -17.98 9.32
N ARG A 110 36.58 -18.23 10.63
CA ARG A 110 37.61 -17.61 11.48
C ARG A 110 39.01 -18.09 11.07
N PRO A 111 39.95 -17.18 10.74
CA PRO A 111 41.33 -17.56 10.47
C PRO A 111 42.05 -18.04 11.73
N ALA A 112 42.81 -19.15 11.62
CA ALA A 112 43.48 -19.80 12.76
C ALA A 112 44.50 -18.91 13.49
N LYS A 113 45.06 -17.90 12.82
CA LYS A 113 46.13 -17.04 13.35
C LYS A 113 45.63 -15.73 13.99
N ILE A 114 44.32 -15.46 13.98
CA ILE A 114 43.75 -14.20 14.46
C ILE A 114 43.17 -14.38 15.87
N ASP A 115 43.52 -13.47 16.79
CA ASP A 115 42.93 -13.47 18.13
C ASP A 115 41.44 -13.15 18.09
N THR A 116 40.70 -13.61 19.10
CA THR A 116 39.25 -13.53 19.10
C THR A 116 38.76 -12.08 19.00
N ILE A 117 39.46 -11.11 19.61
CA ILE A 117 39.02 -9.72 19.62
C ILE A 117 39.21 -9.09 18.24
N THR A 118 40.36 -9.29 17.60
CA THR A 118 40.59 -8.79 16.24
C THR A 118 39.64 -9.45 15.24
N TRP A 119 39.30 -10.72 15.42
CA TRP A 119 38.26 -11.36 14.60
C TRP A 119 36.88 -10.72 14.79
N LEU A 120 36.47 -10.43 16.03
CA LEU A 120 35.20 -9.74 16.33
C LEU A 120 35.12 -8.36 15.68
N LEU A 121 36.21 -7.58 15.75
CA LEU A 121 36.25 -6.26 15.14
C LEU A 121 36.23 -6.33 13.61
N ASN A 122 36.88 -7.34 13.02
CA ASN A 122 36.82 -7.57 11.58
C ASN A 122 35.40 -7.89 11.11
N ILE A 123 34.68 -8.77 11.82
CA ILE A 123 33.26 -9.04 11.52
C ILE A 123 32.47 -7.74 11.62
N LEU A 124 32.60 -6.99 12.70
CA LEU A 124 31.86 -5.74 12.91
C LEU A 124 32.14 -4.70 11.82
N SER A 125 33.37 -4.68 11.32
CA SER A 125 33.85 -3.76 10.29
C SER A 125 33.36 -4.14 8.89
N VAL A 126 33.39 -5.42 8.54
CA VAL A 126 33.19 -5.90 7.18
C VAL A 126 31.75 -6.37 6.93
N GLU A 127 31.14 -7.05 7.90
CA GLU A 127 29.81 -7.65 7.72
C GLU A 127 28.73 -6.61 8.02
N SER A 128 28.15 -6.02 6.97
CA SER A 128 27.23 -4.89 7.11
C SER A 128 25.91 -5.23 7.82
N ASP A 129 25.52 -6.50 7.85
CA ASP A 129 24.32 -7.01 8.54
C ASP A 129 24.49 -7.07 10.08
N CYS A 130 25.73 -7.04 10.55
CA CYS A 130 26.10 -6.95 11.95
C CYS A 130 25.87 -5.56 12.55
N LEU A 131 25.58 -4.56 11.70
CA LEU A 131 25.28 -3.20 12.11
C LEU A 131 23.87 -2.83 11.63
N SER A 132 23.24 -1.92 12.37
CA SER A 132 21.95 -1.35 12.00
C SER A 132 21.92 0.12 12.36
N TRP A 133 21.20 0.92 11.55
CA TRP A 133 21.08 2.36 11.78
C TRP A 133 20.15 2.65 12.95
N MET A 134 20.72 3.17 14.03
CA MET A 134 19.94 3.79 15.10
C MET A 134 19.56 5.23 14.73
N TYR A 135 20.47 5.96 14.08
CA TYR A 135 20.22 7.29 13.54
C TYR A 135 21.03 7.52 12.27
N HIS A 136 20.40 8.06 11.22
CA HIS A 136 21.09 8.47 10.01
C HIS A 136 20.89 9.99 9.77
N PRO A 137 21.96 10.77 9.52
CA PRO A 137 21.89 12.23 9.45
C PRO A 137 20.98 12.75 8.32
N SER A 138 20.74 11.94 7.29
CA SER A 138 19.84 12.28 6.19
C SER A 138 18.36 11.93 6.45
N ASP A 139 18.01 11.23 7.53
CA ASP A 139 16.63 10.79 7.78
C ASP A 139 15.66 11.98 7.82
N ALA A 140 15.98 13.00 8.62
CA ALA A 140 15.12 14.17 8.78
C ALA A 140 14.92 14.94 7.45
N ARG A 141 15.99 15.06 6.66
CA ARG A 141 15.93 15.74 5.35
C ARG A 141 15.03 14.96 4.39
N VAL A 142 15.23 13.65 4.26
CA VAL A 142 14.44 12.80 3.37
C VAL A 142 12.97 12.79 3.79
N LEU A 143 12.67 12.69 5.09
CA LEU A 143 11.28 12.78 5.59
C LEU A 143 10.64 14.13 5.27
N THR A 144 11.40 15.23 5.35
CA THR A 144 10.91 16.56 4.99
C THR A 144 10.62 16.67 3.49
N GLU A 145 11.52 16.17 2.65
CA GLU A 145 11.34 16.13 1.20
C GLU A 145 10.09 15.31 0.81
N LEU A 146 9.90 14.15 1.44
CA LEU A 146 8.73 13.30 1.22
C LEU A 146 7.43 13.99 1.65
N GLN A 147 7.45 14.68 2.80
CA GLN A 147 6.31 15.46 3.27
C GLN A 147 5.92 16.56 2.28
N GLN A 148 6.91 17.34 1.82
CA GLN A 148 6.68 18.40 0.84
C GLN A 148 6.11 17.87 -0.48
N GLN A 149 6.61 16.73 -0.96
CA GLN A 149 6.10 16.09 -2.17
C GLN A 149 4.65 15.62 -1.99
N SER A 150 4.32 15.01 -0.85
CA SER A 150 2.96 14.58 -0.53
C SER A 150 1.99 15.76 -0.44
N ASP A 151 2.41 16.86 0.19
CA ASP A 151 1.59 18.06 0.33
C ASP A 151 1.35 18.75 -1.01
N GLU A 152 2.37 18.86 -1.88
CA GLU A 152 2.20 19.41 -3.22
C GLU A 152 1.31 18.52 -4.09
N GLN A 153 1.44 17.19 -3.99
CA GLN A 153 0.56 16.27 -4.70
C GLN A 153 -0.90 16.43 -4.24
N LYS A 154 -1.16 16.50 -2.94
CA LYS A 154 -2.50 16.75 -2.38
C LYS A 154 -3.07 18.08 -2.88
N ARG A 155 -2.24 19.12 -2.98
CA ARG A 155 -2.63 20.43 -3.51
C ARG A 155 -3.02 20.34 -4.99
N LEU A 156 -2.22 19.69 -5.82
CA LEU A 156 -2.50 19.51 -7.24
C LEU A 156 -3.80 18.70 -7.46
N GLU A 157 -4.01 17.64 -6.67
CA GLU A 157 -5.24 16.85 -6.71
C GLU A 157 -6.46 17.66 -6.25
N ALA A 158 -6.32 18.55 -5.26
CA ALA A 158 -7.40 19.43 -4.83
C ALA A 158 -7.79 20.42 -5.93
N ILE A 159 -6.80 20.99 -6.63
CA ILE A 159 -7.03 21.89 -7.78
C ILE A 159 -7.72 21.14 -8.93
N ALA A 160 -7.26 19.92 -9.25
CA ALA A 160 -7.88 19.10 -10.30
C ALA A 160 -9.34 18.78 -9.96
N ARG A 161 -9.61 18.38 -8.71
CA ARG A 161 -10.97 18.12 -8.22
C ARG A 161 -11.85 19.36 -8.23
N ALA A 162 -11.32 20.54 -7.89
CA ALA A 162 -12.08 21.79 -7.97
C ALA A 162 -12.49 22.12 -9.41
N LYS A 163 -11.55 22.01 -10.37
CA LYS A 163 -11.83 22.22 -11.80
C LYS A 163 -12.89 21.26 -12.32
N GLU A 164 -12.82 19.99 -11.94
CA GLU A 164 -13.83 19.00 -12.33
C GLU A 164 -15.21 19.35 -11.78
N ARG A 165 -15.29 19.77 -10.50
CA ARG A 165 -16.55 20.21 -9.89
C ARG A 165 -17.13 21.43 -10.60
N ASP A 166 -16.31 22.41 -10.95
CA ASP A 166 -16.75 23.60 -11.68
C ASP A 166 -17.32 23.25 -13.06
N LEU A 167 -16.67 22.31 -13.77
CA LEU A 167 -17.15 21.83 -15.08
C LEU A 167 -18.50 21.09 -14.96
N VAL A 168 -18.66 20.26 -13.93
CA VAL A 168 -19.94 19.57 -13.67
C VAL A 168 -21.04 20.58 -13.34
N LEU A 169 -20.76 21.55 -12.47
CA LEU A 169 -21.71 22.62 -12.12
C LEU A 169 -22.10 23.45 -13.36
N ALA A 170 -21.14 23.79 -14.22
CA ALA A 170 -21.42 24.52 -15.46
C ALA A 170 -22.28 23.69 -16.45
N ARG A 171 -22.11 22.36 -16.49
CA ARG A 171 -22.96 21.48 -17.29
C ARG A 171 -24.39 21.41 -16.73
N LEU A 172 -24.54 21.31 -15.41
CA LEU A 172 -25.85 21.29 -14.76
C LEU A 172 -26.61 22.60 -14.96
N LYS A 173 -25.95 23.74 -14.83
CA LYS A 173 -26.55 25.06 -15.11
C LYS A 173 -27.08 25.16 -16.53
N ARG A 174 -26.28 24.75 -17.53
CA ARG A 174 -26.71 24.73 -18.93
C ARG A 174 -27.93 23.82 -19.18
N HIS A 175 -27.99 22.66 -18.53
CA HIS A 175 -29.17 21.80 -18.62
C HIS A 175 -30.41 22.43 -18.00
N ALA A 176 -30.27 23.04 -16.81
CA ALA A 176 -31.37 23.74 -16.15
C ALA A 176 -31.91 24.90 -17.00
N GLU A 177 -31.03 25.68 -17.63
CA GLU A 177 -31.41 26.76 -18.56
C GLU A 177 -32.18 26.23 -19.78
N LEU A 178 -31.75 25.11 -20.36
CA LEU A 178 -32.44 24.47 -21.48
C LEU A 178 -33.82 23.95 -21.07
N ASP A 179 -33.94 23.33 -19.90
CA ASP A 179 -35.21 22.84 -19.36
C ASP A 179 -36.18 24.00 -19.09
N GLU A 180 -35.70 25.12 -18.55
CA GLU A 180 -36.51 26.31 -18.33
C GLU A 180 -37.02 26.90 -19.65
N LEU A 181 -36.16 26.97 -20.68
CA LEU A 181 -36.54 27.40 -22.02
C LEU A 181 -37.57 26.47 -22.67
N GLN A 182 -37.47 25.16 -22.45
CA GLN A 182 -38.46 24.20 -22.94
C GLN A 182 -39.80 24.37 -22.22
N ARG A 183 -39.80 24.58 -20.90
CA ARG A 183 -41.02 24.86 -20.13
C ARG A 183 -41.71 26.14 -20.59
N LYS A 184 -40.95 27.22 -20.83
CA LYS A 184 -41.49 28.48 -21.38
C LYS A 184 -42.15 28.27 -22.74
N ARG A 185 -41.45 27.62 -23.69
CA ARG A 185 -42.01 27.28 -25.01
C ARG A 185 -43.26 26.40 -24.92
N HIS A 186 -43.26 25.40 -24.04
CA HIS A 186 -44.42 24.53 -23.87
C HIS A 186 -45.63 25.30 -23.29
N GLY A 187 -45.39 26.21 -22.34
CA GLY A 187 -46.42 27.11 -21.82
C GLY A 187 -47.02 28.02 -22.90
N GLU A 188 -46.19 28.61 -23.75
CA GLU A 188 -46.65 29.44 -24.88
C GLU A 188 -47.52 28.65 -25.87
N ILE A 189 -47.13 27.41 -26.19
CA ILE A 189 -47.90 26.52 -27.07
C ILE A 189 -49.28 26.21 -26.46
N LEU A 190 -49.33 25.87 -25.18
CA LEU A 190 -50.59 25.60 -24.48
C LEU A 190 -51.49 26.83 -24.44
N GLN A 191 -50.91 28.02 -24.22
CA GLN A 191 -51.66 29.27 -24.17
C GLN A 191 -52.23 29.65 -25.56
N GLN A 192 -51.46 29.45 -26.63
CA GLN A 192 -51.96 29.63 -28.00
C GLN A 192 -53.05 28.62 -28.36
N ALA A 193 -52.92 27.36 -27.93
CA ALA A 193 -53.93 26.34 -28.15
C ALA A 193 -55.24 26.70 -27.43
N GLN A 194 -55.16 27.21 -26.20
CA GLN A 194 -56.31 27.67 -25.43
C GLN A 194 -57.00 28.87 -26.13
N GLN A 195 -56.23 29.87 -26.56
CA GLN A 195 -56.78 31.02 -27.29
C GLN A 195 -57.48 30.63 -28.59
N ARG A 196 -56.97 29.61 -29.30
CA ARG A 196 -57.66 29.05 -30.49
C ARG A 196 -58.99 28.40 -30.12
N ILE A 197 -59.07 27.68 -29.00
CA ILE A 197 -60.33 27.08 -28.53
C ILE A 197 -61.33 28.20 -28.18
N ASP A 198 -60.89 29.27 -27.52
CA ASP A 198 -61.74 30.38 -27.09
C ASP A 198 -62.19 31.30 -28.24
N THR A 199 -61.47 31.33 -29.38
CA THR A 199 -61.80 32.16 -30.56
C THR A 199 -62.65 31.47 -31.63
N PHE A 200 -62.94 30.16 -31.49
CA PHE A 200 -63.90 29.48 -32.37
C PHE A 200 -65.35 29.67 -31.84
N PRO A 201 -66.26 30.32 -32.57
CA PRO A 201 -67.67 30.31 -32.19
C PRO A 201 -68.19 28.87 -32.30
N ALA A 202 -68.89 28.42 -31.26
CA ALA A 202 -69.55 27.11 -31.19
C ALA A 202 -70.56 26.95 -32.33
N THR A 203 -70.08 26.55 -33.50
CA THR A 203 -70.92 26.19 -34.62
C THR A 203 -70.83 24.68 -34.78
N ARG A 204 -71.91 24.05 -34.31
CA ARG A 204 -72.53 22.83 -34.86
C ARG A 204 -71.57 21.66 -35.11
N ARG A 205 -71.66 20.64 -34.26
CA ARG A 205 -71.39 19.27 -34.71
C ARG A 205 -72.58 18.35 -34.43
N GLU A 206 -73.10 17.87 -35.54
CA GLU A 206 -74.13 16.86 -35.68
C GLU A 206 -73.79 15.59 -34.91
N SER A 207 -74.85 15.05 -34.31
CA SER A 207 -74.97 13.70 -33.78
C SER A 207 -74.69 12.68 -34.89
N VAL A 208 -73.55 12.00 -34.83
CA VAL A 208 -73.38 10.68 -35.44
C VAL A 208 -73.37 9.66 -34.30
N ARG A 209 -74.39 8.79 -34.35
CA ARG A 209 -74.66 7.69 -33.43
C ARG A 209 -73.63 6.55 -33.57
N PRO A 210 -73.59 5.63 -32.59
CA PRO A 210 -72.36 5.00 -32.13
C PRO A 210 -72.03 3.72 -32.89
N HIS A 211 -70.76 3.59 -33.29
CA HIS A 211 -70.17 2.29 -33.60
C HIS A 211 -69.26 1.88 -32.44
N SER A 212 -69.74 0.86 -31.74
CA SER A 212 -69.03 -0.27 -31.11
C SER A 212 -67.75 -0.05 -30.29
N PRO A 213 -67.64 -0.75 -29.15
CA PRO A 213 -66.65 -0.46 -28.12
C PRO A 213 -65.23 -0.72 -28.59
N LEU A 214 -64.37 0.25 -28.31
CA LEU A 214 -62.92 0.10 -28.23
C LEU A 214 -62.58 -1.17 -27.46
N LYS A 215 -61.99 -2.16 -28.14
CA LYS A 215 -61.08 -3.09 -27.45
C LYS A 215 -59.97 -2.22 -26.87
N GLN A 216 -60.02 -1.99 -25.56
CA GLN A 216 -58.87 -1.57 -24.79
C GLN A 216 -57.79 -2.63 -25.01
N SER A 217 -56.88 -2.38 -25.94
CA SER A 217 -55.61 -3.09 -25.99
C SER A 217 -54.84 -2.63 -24.77
N SER A 218 -54.94 -3.38 -23.67
CA SER A 218 -53.99 -3.26 -22.56
C SER A 218 -52.60 -3.37 -23.17
N LEU A 219 -51.81 -2.30 -23.07
CA LEU A 219 -50.42 -2.30 -23.51
C LEU A 219 -49.71 -3.34 -22.63
N LEU A 220 -49.46 -4.53 -23.17
CA LEU A 220 -48.81 -5.61 -22.45
C LEU A 220 -47.31 -5.32 -22.42
N PHE A 221 -46.75 -5.06 -21.24
CA PHE A 221 -45.31 -4.85 -21.05
C PHE A 221 -44.63 -6.14 -20.61
N CYS A 222 -43.48 -6.44 -21.21
CA CYS A 222 -42.69 -7.58 -20.80
C CYS A 222 -42.09 -7.36 -19.41
N ALA A 223 -42.25 -8.33 -18.50
CA ALA A 223 -41.70 -8.27 -17.15
C ALA A 223 -40.15 -8.22 -17.09
N TYR A 224 -39.45 -8.63 -18.16
CA TYR A 224 -37.99 -8.67 -18.19
C TYR A 224 -37.35 -7.43 -18.82
N CYS A 225 -37.89 -6.95 -19.95
CA CYS A 225 -37.31 -5.82 -20.69
C CYS A 225 -38.15 -4.54 -20.65
N TYR A 226 -39.33 -4.57 -20.03
CA TYR A 226 -40.27 -3.45 -19.91
C TYR A 226 -40.69 -2.82 -21.24
N GLN A 227 -40.53 -3.54 -22.35
CA GLN A 227 -40.98 -3.10 -23.67
C GLN A 227 -42.39 -3.62 -23.95
N GLN A 228 -43.16 -2.83 -24.68
CA GLN A 228 -44.51 -3.20 -25.12
C GLN A 228 -44.44 -4.38 -26.10
N ALA A 229 -45.27 -5.39 -25.91
CA ALA A 229 -45.39 -6.56 -26.77
C ALA A 229 -46.85 -6.78 -27.16
N ALA A 230 -47.07 -7.31 -28.36
CA ALA A 230 -48.41 -7.69 -28.81
C ALA A 230 -48.91 -8.94 -28.07
N GLU A 231 -47.99 -9.86 -27.73
CA GLU A 231 -48.28 -11.10 -27.03
C GLU A 231 -47.16 -11.38 -25.99
N LEU A 232 -47.56 -11.89 -24.82
CA LEU A 232 -46.67 -12.32 -23.75
C LEU A 232 -46.84 -13.83 -23.50
N SER A 233 -45.79 -14.47 -22.99
CA SER A 233 -45.89 -15.82 -22.41
C SER A 233 -46.80 -15.82 -21.19
N PRO A 234 -47.31 -16.99 -20.76
CA PRO A 234 -48.09 -17.11 -19.53
C PRO A 234 -47.37 -16.55 -18.30
N GLU A 235 -46.03 -16.50 -18.33
CA GLU A 235 -45.22 -15.93 -17.25
C GLU A 235 -44.90 -14.43 -17.44
N GLY A 236 -45.50 -13.75 -18.42
CA GLY A 236 -45.40 -12.30 -18.61
C GLY A 236 -44.19 -11.83 -19.43
N TYR A 237 -43.58 -12.69 -20.24
CA TYR A 237 -42.39 -12.34 -21.04
C TYR A 237 -42.67 -12.23 -22.53
N CYS A 238 -41.97 -11.32 -23.23
CA CYS A 238 -42.10 -11.20 -24.69
C CYS A 238 -41.25 -12.24 -25.43
N TYR A 239 -41.71 -12.63 -26.61
CA TYR A 239 -41.03 -13.56 -27.53
C TYR A 239 -39.98 -12.91 -28.44
N ARG A 240 -39.50 -11.71 -28.10
CA ARG A 240 -38.42 -11.08 -28.88
C ARG A 240 -37.13 -11.87 -28.67
N ASP A 241 -36.44 -12.23 -29.75
CA ASP A 241 -35.19 -13.02 -29.71
C ASP A 241 -34.14 -12.48 -28.74
N ALA A 242 -33.95 -11.15 -28.69
CA ALA A 242 -33.01 -10.52 -27.77
C ALA A 242 -33.39 -10.72 -26.28
N CYS A 243 -34.69 -10.75 -25.97
CA CYS A 243 -35.21 -11.02 -24.63
C CYS A 243 -35.05 -12.50 -24.25
N MET A 244 -35.38 -13.41 -25.17
CA MET A 244 -35.25 -14.86 -24.95
C MET A 244 -33.80 -15.29 -24.70
N ARG A 245 -32.85 -14.79 -25.52
CA ARG A 245 -31.42 -15.12 -25.36
C ARG A 245 -30.83 -14.62 -24.04
N LYS A 246 -31.27 -13.44 -23.55
CA LYS A 246 -30.83 -12.91 -22.25
C LYS A 246 -31.41 -13.69 -21.07
N ARG A 247 -32.66 -14.15 -21.15
CA ARG A 247 -33.29 -15.01 -20.14
C ARG A 247 -32.64 -16.39 -20.04
N LEU A 248 -32.27 -16.97 -21.18
CA LEU A 248 -31.55 -18.25 -21.25
C LEU A 248 -30.13 -18.16 -20.67
N ARG A 249 -29.46 -17.00 -20.72
CA ARG A 249 -28.15 -16.80 -20.08
C ARG A 249 -28.21 -16.66 -18.55
N ASN A 250 -29.35 -16.24 -18.01
CA ASN A 250 -29.53 -15.98 -16.57
C ASN A 250 -30.13 -17.17 -15.79
N THR A 251 -30.37 -18.32 -16.42
CA THR A 251 -30.97 -19.52 -15.78
C THR A 251 -29.96 -20.60 -15.39
N THR A 252 -28.66 -20.34 -15.55
CA THR A 252 -27.58 -21.23 -15.06
C THR A 252 -26.88 -20.66 -13.83
N SER A 253 -27.07 -21.37 -12.71
CA SER A 253 -26.35 -21.39 -11.43
C SER A 253 -26.55 -20.26 -10.40
N ALA A 254 -27.38 -20.59 -9.42
CA ALA A 254 -27.67 -19.91 -8.16
C ALA A 254 -26.54 -20.07 -7.10
N PRO A 255 -26.49 -19.21 -6.07
CA PRO A 255 -25.57 -19.37 -4.93
C PRO A 255 -26.04 -20.51 -4.00
N THR A 256 -25.19 -21.50 -3.79
CA THR A 256 -25.42 -22.62 -2.87
C THR A 256 -25.34 -22.12 -1.42
N ARG A 257 -26.43 -22.28 -0.66
CA ARG A 257 -26.46 -22.09 0.79
C ARG A 257 -25.90 -23.34 1.48
N PRO A 258 -24.94 -23.23 2.41
CA PRO A 258 -24.44 -24.37 3.16
C PRO A 258 -25.45 -24.84 4.22
N THR A 259 -25.77 -26.14 4.24
CA THR A 259 -26.84 -26.78 5.05
C THR A 259 -26.32 -27.81 6.05
N THR A 260 -25.07 -27.75 6.50
CA THR A 260 -24.58 -28.73 7.50
C THR A 260 -23.79 -28.13 8.67
N VAL A 261 -24.01 -28.72 9.85
CA VAL A 261 -23.29 -28.46 11.12
C VAL A 261 -21.77 -28.73 11.00
N GLY A 262 -21.32 -29.38 9.91
CA GLY A 262 -19.91 -29.56 9.56
C GLY A 262 -19.22 -28.28 9.06
N GLU A 263 -19.95 -27.32 8.50
CA GLU A 263 -19.38 -26.07 7.96
C GLU A 263 -19.21 -24.97 9.03
N LEU A 264 -19.99 -25.02 10.12
CA LEU A 264 -19.76 -24.17 11.29
C LEU A 264 -18.48 -24.56 12.06
N ARG A 265 -18.05 -25.83 11.99
CA ARG A 265 -16.78 -26.28 12.59
C ARG A 265 -15.52 -25.77 11.86
N ARG A 266 -15.66 -25.23 10.65
CA ARG A 266 -14.56 -24.56 9.94
C ARG A 266 -14.40 -23.09 10.34
N LEU A 267 -15.42 -22.47 10.92
CA LEU A 267 -15.39 -21.08 11.39
C LEU A 267 -14.79 -20.93 12.80
N PHE A 268 -14.72 -22.01 13.59
CA PHE A 268 -14.23 -22.00 14.99
C PHE A 268 -12.91 -22.75 15.22
N LYS A 269 -12.12 -23.05 14.18
CA LYS A 269 -10.69 -23.39 14.31
C LYS A 269 -9.83 -22.14 14.08
N GLN A 270 -10.13 -21.08 14.81
CA GLN A 270 -9.16 -20.03 15.12
C GLN A 270 -8.65 -20.36 16.52
N ASP A 271 -7.41 -20.85 16.59
CA ASP A 271 -6.47 -20.71 17.73
C ASP A 271 -5.26 -21.65 17.58
N ALA A 272 -4.69 -21.67 16.38
CA ALA A 272 -3.27 -21.85 16.16
C ALA A 272 -2.92 -20.97 14.96
N PRO A 273 -1.85 -20.15 15.01
CA PRO A 273 -1.49 -19.33 13.87
C PRO A 273 -1.31 -20.26 12.66
N PRO A 274 -2.03 -20.04 11.56
CA PRO A 274 -1.86 -20.86 10.37
C PRO A 274 -0.39 -20.77 9.96
N VAL A 275 0.24 -21.92 9.72
CA VAL A 275 1.52 -21.98 9.02
C VAL A 275 1.39 -21.09 7.79
N PRO A 276 2.20 -20.03 7.65
CA PRO A 276 1.93 -19.04 6.64
C PRO A 276 1.99 -19.71 5.27
N LYS A 277 0.88 -19.62 4.53
CA LYS A 277 0.84 -20.02 3.13
C LYS A 277 1.86 -19.20 2.38
N THR A 278 2.56 -19.82 1.44
CA THR A 278 3.43 -19.13 0.49
C THR A 278 2.65 -18.00 -0.17
N ILE A 279 3.07 -16.76 0.07
CA ILE A 279 2.49 -15.58 -0.57
C ILE A 279 3.39 -15.26 -1.75
N LEU A 280 2.84 -15.20 -2.96
CA LEU A 280 3.59 -14.83 -4.16
C LEU A 280 3.12 -13.45 -4.61
N ASN A 281 4.05 -12.62 -5.12
CA ASN A 281 3.69 -11.39 -5.80
C ASN A 281 3.22 -11.67 -7.24
N GLU A 282 2.81 -10.62 -7.95
CA GLU A 282 2.36 -10.66 -9.35
C GLU A 282 3.41 -11.22 -10.32
N PHE A 283 4.67 -11.27 -9.89
CA PHE A 283 5.82 -11.76 -10.64
C PHE A 283 6.26 -13.18 -10.23
N GLY A 284 5.53 -13.84 -9.32
CA GLY A 284 5.86 -15.19 -8.84
C GLY A 284 6.99 -15.25 -7.80
N GLU A 285 7.37 -14.13 -7.20
CA GLU A 285 8.38 -14.07 -6.14
C GLU A 285 7.75 -14.27 -4.76
N MET A 286 8.43 -15.02 -3.88
CA MET A 286 7.95 -15.29 -2.53
C MET A 286 8.00 -14.04 -1.65
N LEU A 287 6.89 -13.73 -0.97
CA LEU A 287 6.74 -12.62 -0.04
C LEU A 287 6.75 -13.11 1.41
N CYS A 288 7.31 -12.28 2.29
CA CYS A 288 7.32 -12.53 3.71
C CYS A 288 5.90 -12.45 4.29
N PRO A 289 5.43 -13.46 5.04
CA PRO A 289 4.08 -13.46 5.59
C PRO A 289 3.84 -12.41 6.69
N TYR A 290 4.89 -11.78 7.21
CA TYR A 290 4.80 -10.77 8.27
C TYR A 290 4.90 -9.34 7.78
N CYS A 291 5.58 -9.11 6.66
CA CYS A 291 5.82 -7.75 6.16
C CYS A 291 5.65 -7.60 4.64
N GLU A 292 5.22 -8.66 3.96
CA GLU A 292 4.90 -8.69 2.52
C GLU A 292 6.05 -8.25 1.60
N MET A 293 7.29 -8.33 2.08
CA MET A 293 8.49 -7.99 1.32
C MET A 293 9.03 -9.21 0.57
N PRO A 294 9.66 -9.04 -0.60
CA PRO A 294 10.31 -10.12 -1.31
C PRO A 294 11.32 -10.83 -0.42
N MET A 295 11.23 -12.14 -0.38
CA MET A 295 12.17 -13.02 0.29
C MET A 295 13.19 -13.51 -0.73
N TYR A 296 14.43 -13.68 -0.30
CA TYR A 296 15.46 -14.36 -1.10
C TYR A 296 15.83 -15.67 -0.42
N LYS A 297 16.35 -16.64 -1.18
CA LYS A 297 16.62 -18.00 -0.71
C LYS A 297 18.12 -18.28 -0.58
N PRO A 298 18.78 -17.88 0.52
CA PRO A 298 20.14 -18.34 0.79
C PRO A 298 20.08 -19.79 1.28
N ALA A 299 20.74 -20.70 0.55
CA ALA A 299 21.05 -22.06 1.00
C ALA A 299 19.86 -22.90 1.53
N GLY A 300 18.68 -22.82 0.88
CA GLY A 300 17.55 -23.74 1.16
C GLY A 300 16.48 -23.23 2.13
N SER A 301 16.61 -22.03 2.66
CA SER A 301 15.54 -21.35 3.42
C SER A 301 15.28 -19.96 2.86
N TRP A 302 14.02 -19.54 2.84
CA TRP A 302 13.63 -18.19 2.44
C TRP A 302 13.86 -17.23 3.60
N TRP A 303 14.48 -16.10 3.31
CA TRP A 303 14.85 -15.07 4.28
C TRP A 303 14.21 -13.73 3.92
N CYS A 304 13.62 -13.07 4.91
CA CYS A 304 13.17 -11.69 4.78
C CYS A 304 14.22 -10.71 5.33
N GLU A 305 14.75 -9.88 4.45
CA GLU A 305 15.77 -8.86 4.75
C GLU A 305 15.27 -7.75 5.69
N VAL A 306 13.95 -7.55 5.75
CA VAL A 306 13.33 -6.42 6.49
C VAL A 306 13.00 -6.77 7.93
N CYS A 307 12.47 -7.97 8.18
CA CYS A 307 12.08 -8.39 9.53
C CYS A 307 12.92 -9.55 10.10
N GLY A 308 13.87 -10.08 9.32
CA GLY A 308 14.71 -11.21 9.72
C GLY A 308 13.96 -12.54 9.85
N HIS A 309 12.74 -12.62 9.32
CA HIS A 309 11.95 -13.85 9.38
C HIS A 309 12.51 -14.90 8.42
N THR A 310 12.61 -16.13 8.90
CA THR A 310 13.03 -17.31 8.13
C THR A 310 11.83 -18.20 7.87
N PHE A 311 11.63 -18.55 6.61
CA PHE A 311 10.58 -19.47 6.18
C PHE A 311 11.20 -20.68 5.47
N LYS A 312 10.86 -21.88 5.92
CA LYS A 312 11.21 -23.12 5.22
C LYS A 312 9.97 -23.57 4.44
N ALA A 313 10.00 -23.37 3.13
CA ALA A 313 8.97 -23.89 2.24
C ALA A 313 8.98 -25.43 2.29
N LYS A 314 7.79 -26.04 2.28
CA LYS A 314 7.67 -27.47 2.02
C LYS A 314 7.97 -27.73 0.53
N PRO A 315 8.46 -28.93 0.16
CA PRO A 315 8.86 -29.22 -1.22
C PRO A 315 7.76 -28.95 -2.26
N ASP A 316 6.49 -29.12 -1.87
CA ASP A 316 5.33 -28.95 -2.76
C ASP A 316 4.90 -27.47 -2.94
N ASP A 317 5.49 -26.55 -2.17
CA ASP A 317 5.11 -25.13 -2.12
C ASP A 317 6.23 -24.19 -2.64
N ASP A 318 7.29 -24.74 -3.23
CA ASP A 318 8.42 -23.97 -3.76
C ASP A 318 8.19 -23.60 -5.24
N PRO A 319 7.97 -22.32 -5.59
CA PRO A 319 7.72 -21.90 -6.97
C PRO A 319 8.95 -22.05 -7.89
N MET A 320 10.10 -22.44 -7.35
CA MET A 320 11.37 -22.63 -8.06
C MET A 320 11.76 -24.10 -8.25
N ILE A 321 10.88 -25.07 -7.94
CA ILE A 321 11.07 -26.51 -8.20
C ILE A 321 10.11 -26.98 -9.29
#